data_AF-A0A4U5WR18-F1
#
_entry.id   AF-A0A4U5WR18-F1
#
_cell.length_a   1.000
_cell.length_b   1.000
_cell.length_c   1.000
_cell.angle_alpha   90.00
_cell.angle_beta   90.00
_cell.angle_gamma   90.00
#
_symmetry.space_group_name_H-M   'P 1'
#
loop_
_entity.id
_entity.type
_entity.pdbx_description
1 polymer ?
#
loop_
_entity_poly.entity_id
_entity_poly.type
_entity_poly.pdbx_seq_one_letter_code
_entity_poly.pdbx_strand_id
1 'polypeptide(L)'
;MTETERTLTITQQSDPRGALVVRVDGELDHHTAPELRHALAETSFSADTPVIMDLSGLEYCDSTGLTVLITSYHLATAADTTLSIVGLNPDLTRVFKIAGIDLVIPLHTTVDEVLDRTQA
;
A
#
# COMPACT_ATOMS: atom_id res chain seq x y z
N MET A 1 19.88 24.81 7.68
CA MET A 1 18.61 24.12 7.92
C MET A 1 18.83 22.69 7.48
N THR A 2 18.93 21.75 8.41
CA THR A 2 19.04 20.33 8.08
C THR A 2 17.67 19.89 7.58
N GLU A 3 17.55 19.84 6.26
CA GLU A 3 16.45 19.18 5.58
C GLU A 3 16.59 17.70 5.97
N THR A 4 15.82 17.24 6.95
CA THR A 4 15.75 15.82 7.25
C THR A 4 15.14 15.18 6.01
N GLU A 5 15.98 14.50 5.22
CA GLU A 5 15.58 13.72 4.06
C GLU A 5 14.54 12.68 4.54
N ARG A 6 13.26 13.03 4.47
CA ARG A 6 12.16 12.08 4.64
C ARG A 6 12.05 11.31 3.34
N THR A 7 12.84 10.26 3.22
CA THR A 7 12.93 9.48 1.98
C THR A 7 11.84 8.42 1.99
N LEU A 8 10.86 8.56 1.10
CA LEU A 8 9.95 7.47 0.75
C LEU A 8 10.59 6.67 -0.39
N THR A 9 10.76 5.37 -0.20
CA THR A 9 11.23 4.48 -1.25
C THR A 9 10.08 3.57 -1.68
N ILE A 10 9.76 3.59 -2.98
CA ILE A 10 8.70 2.76 -3.55
C ILE A 10 9.34 1.79 -4.54
N THR A 11 9.17 0.50 -4.30
CA THR A 11 9.67 -0.56 -5.19
C THR A 11 8.50 -1.38 -5.70
N GLN A 12 8.42 -1.58 -7.01
CA GLN A 12 7.40 -2.42 -7.64
C GLN A 12 8.04 -3.70 -8.16
N GLN A 13 7.49 -4.85 -7.79
CA GLN A 13 7.96 -6.15 -8.24
C GLN A 13 6.77 -7.03 -8.63
N SER A 14 6.81 -7.61 -9.82
CA SER A 14 5.84 -8.63 -10.22
C SER A 14 6.20 -9.98 -9.57
N ASP A 15 5.23 -10.59 -8.90
CA ASP A 15 5.35 -11.94 -8.35
C ASP A 15 5.07 -12.98 -9.46
N PRO A 16 5.79 -14.12 -9.51
CA PRO A 16 5.54 -15.18 -10.48
C PRO A 16 4.12 -15.76 -10.44
N ARG A 17 3.36 -15.54 -9.36
CA ARG A 17 1.95 -15.93 -9.23
C ARG A 17 0.98 -14.97 -9.91
N GLY A 18 1.46 -13.90 -10.55
CA GLY A 18 0.64 -12.97 -11.34
C GLY A 18 0.16 -11.74 -10.58
N ALA A 19 0.75 -11.43 -9.41
CA ALA A 19 0.43 -10.24 -8.64
C ALA A 19 1.51 -9.17 -8.78
N LEU A 20 1.15 -7.92 -8.50
CA LEU A 20 2.10 -6.83 -8.36
C LEU A 20 2.31 -6.51 -6.88
N VAL A 21 3.54 -6.65 -6.39
CA VAL A 21 3.93 -6.28 -5.05
C VAL A 21 4.55 -4.88 -5.08
N VAL A 22 3.91 -3.93 -4.39
CA VAL A 22 4.38 -2.56 -4.23
C VAL A 22 4.87 -2.39 -2.80
N ARG A 23 6.18 -2.38 -2.63
CA ARG A 23 6.82 -2.17 -1.34
C ARG A 23 7.05 -0.69 -1.10
N VAL A 24 6.67 -0.23 0.09
CA VAL A 24 6.82 1.17 0.52
C VAL A 24 7.63 1.18 1.82
N ASP A 25 8.80 1.81 1.76
CA ASP A 25 9.70 1.97 2.89
C ASP A 25 9.86 3.47 3.23
N GLY A 26 9.95 3.81 4.52
CA GLY A 26 10.15 5.17 5.01
C GLY A 26 8.92 5.77 5.72
N GLU A 27 8.63 7.04 5.46
CA GLU A 27 7.54 7.80 6.11
C GLU A 27 6.49 8.24 5.09
N LEU A 28 5.21 7.95 5.36
CA LEU A 28 4.08 8.39 4.54
C LEU A 28 3.39 9.59 5.20
N ASP A 29 3.78 10.78 4.78
CA ASP A 29 3.23 12.05 5.25
C ASP A 29 2.69 12.90 4.09
N HIS A 30 2.22 14.10 4.37
CA HIS A 30 1.77 15.03 3.33
C HIS A 30 2.81 15.39 2.25
N HIS A 31 4.12 15.25 2.50
CA HIS A 31 5.16 15.50 1.51
C HIS A 31 5.38 14.31 0.58
N THR A 32 5.33 13.08 1.12
CA THR A 32 5.61 11.84 0.38
C THR A 32 4.34 11.19 -0.20
N ALA A 33 3.16 11.56 0.32
CA ALA A 33 1.85 11.17 -0.20
C ALA A 33 1.68 11.38 -1.72
N PRO A 34 2.08 12.52 -2.31
CA PRO A 34 2.05 12.71 -3.76
C PRO A 34 2.91 11.72 -4.53
N GLU A 35 4.06 11.30 -3.99
CA GLU A 35 4.98 10.35 -4.64
C GLU A 35 4.35 8.97 -4.72
N LEU A 36 3.77 8.48 -3.62
CA LEU A 36 3.02 7.22 -3.62
C LEU A 36 1.85 7.25 -4.59
N ARG A 37 1.09 8.35 -4.60
CA ARG A 37 -0.02 8.52 -5.53
C ARG A 37 0.44 8.48 -6.98
N HIS A 38 1.56 9.12 -7.31
CA HIS A 38 2.09 9.12 -8.67
C HIS A 38 2.58 7.72 -9.07
N ALA A 39 3.32 7.04 -8.21
CA ALA A 39 3.78 5.67 -8.46
C ALA A 39 2.61 4.69 -8.69
N LEU A 40 1.52 4.84 -7.95
CA LEU A 40 0.32 4.03 -8.11
C LEU A 40 -0.49 4.44 -9.34
N ALA A 41 -0.50 5.72 -9.74
CA ALA A 41 -1.13 6.14 -10.99
C ALA A 41 -0.39 5.59 -12.23
N GLU A 42 0.94 5.50 -12.17
CA GLU A 42 1.79 4.90 -13.20
C GLU A 42 1.72 3.36 -13.19
N THR A 43 1.15 2.78 -12.14
CA THR A 43 0.95 1.33 -12.05
C THR A 43 -0.17 0.93 -13.00
N SER A 44 0.12 -0.03 -13.89
CA SER A 44 -0.90 -0.62 -14.76
C SER A 44 -1.79 -1.57 -13.95
N PHE A 45 -2.81 -1.01 -13.32
CA PHE A 45 -3.88 -1.80 -12.72
C PHE A 45 -4.61 -2.57 -13.82
N SER A 46 -4.65 -3.88 -13.70
CA SER A 46 -5.36 -4.80 -14.58
C SER A 46 -6.23 -5.71 -13.73
N ALA A 47 -7.43 -6.06 -14.21
CA ALA A 47 -8.37 -6.92 -13.49
C ALA A 47 -7.73 -8.27 -13.10
N ASP A 48 -6.84 -8.79 -13.96
CA ASP A 48 -6.16 -10.07 -13.73
C ASP A 48 -4.92 -9.97 -12.83
N THR A 49 -4.50 -8.76 -12.44
CA THR A 49 -3.27 -8.52 -11.68
C THR A 49 -3.61 -7.91 -10.32
N PRO A 50 -3.76 -8.73 -9.26
CA PRO A 50 -3.96 -8.22 -7.92
C PRO A 50 -2.75 -7.41 -7.45
N VAL A 51 -2.99 -6.36 -6.67
CA VAL A 51 -1.94 -5.48 -6.14
C VAL A 51 -1.80 -5.66 -4.63
N ILE A 52 -0.58 -5.92 -4.20
CA ILE A 52 -0.23 -6.14 -2.80
C ILE A 52 0.70 -5.04 -2.37
N MET A 53 0.27 -4.21 -1.43
CA MET A 53 1.07 -3.15 -0.88
C MET A 53 1.78 -3.62 0.39
N ASP A 54 3.10 -3.78 0.30
CA ASP A 54 3.94 -4.14 1.44
C ASP A 54 4.39 -2.88 2.18
N LEU A 55 3.80 -2.65 3.35
CA LEU A 55 4.10 -1.54 4.25
C LEU A 55 5.02 -1.96 5.41
N SER A 56 5.75 -3.08 5.28
CA SER A 56 6.70 -3.54 6.30
C SER A 56 7.87 -2.60 6.56
N GLY A 57 8.25 -1.80 5.56
CA GLY A 57 9.24 -0.76 5.71
C GLY A 57 8.68 0.59 6.16
N LEU A 58 7.37 0.70 6.37
CA LEU A 58 6.74 1.95 6.74
C LEU A 58 6.91 2.20 8.24
N GLU A 59 7.59 3.28 8.59
CA GLU A 59 7.86 3.66 9.97
C GLU A 59 6.77 4.60 10.50
N TYR A 60 6.20 5.43 9.63
CA TYR A 60 5.23 6.45 10.00
C TYR A 60 4.15 6.66 8.93
N CYS A 61 2.92 6.94 9.37
CA CYS A 61 1.81 7.33 8.50
C CYS A 61 0.94 8.37 9.20
N ASP A 62 0.69 9.50 8.54
CA ASP A 62 -0.27 10.52 8.99
C ASP A 62 -1.66 10.34 8.32
N SER A 63 -2.60 11.25 8.63
CA SER A 63 -3.93 11.25 8.01
C SER A 63 -3.92 11.45 6.49
N THR A 64 -2.90 12.12 5.96
CA THR A 64 -2.74 12.34 4.52
C THR A 64 -2.33 11.05 3.85
N GLY A 65 -1.38 10.32 4.44
CA GLY A 65 -0.98 8.99 3.98
C GLY A 65 -2.15 8.02 3.95
N LEU A 66 -2.96 7.98 5.01
CA LEU A 66 -4.19 7.19 5.06
C LEU A 66 -5.15 7.54 3.92
N THR A 67 -5.35 8.83 3.64
CA THR A 67 -6.22 9.29 2.55
C THR A 67 -5.72 8.84 1.19
N VAL A 68 -4.39 8.85 0.97
CA VAL A 68 -3.78 8.33 -0.25
C VAL A 68 -4.02 6.83 -0.38
N LEU A 69 -3.85 6.05 0.69
CA LEU A 69 -4.10 4.60 0.66
C LEU A 69 -5.55 4.28 0.30
N ILE A 70 -6.53 4.97 0.90
CA ILE A 70 -7.95 4.82 0.55
C ILE A 70 -8.19 5.18 -0.91
N THR A 71 -7.62 6.29 -1.37
CA THR A 71 -7.77 6.75 -2.77
C THR A 71 -7.21 5.71 -3.73
N SER A 72 -6.04 5.15 -3.43
CA SER A 72 -5.41 4.10 -4.22
C SER A 72 -6.24 2.82 -4.26
N TYR A 73 -6.82 2.43 -3.13
CA TYR A 73 -7.75 1.30 -3.08
C TYR A 73 -8.97 1.52 -3.99
N HIS A 74 -9.54 2.73 -3.99
CA HIS A 74 -10.64 3.07 -4.90
C HIS A 74 -10.22 3.05 -6.37
N LEU A 75 -9.00 3.50 -6.71
CA LEU A 75 -8.48 3.45 -8.08
C LEU A 75 -8.29 2.00 -8.55
N ALA A 76 -7.72 1.14 -7.70
CA ALA A 76 -7.60 -0.29 -7.95
C ALA A 76 -8.97 -0.94 -8.16
N THR A 77 -9.93 -0.68 -7.26
CA THR A 77 -11.29 -1.20 -7.37
C THR A 77 -11.99 -0.71 -8.65
N ALA A 78 -11.79 0.55 -9.04
CA ALA A 78 -12.34 1.11 -10.27
C ALA A 78 -11.74 0.47 -11.54
N ALA A 79 -10.54 -0.09 -11.44
CA ALA A 79 -9.88 -0.86 -12.49
C ALA A 79 -10.18 -2.38 -12.41
N ASP A 80 -11.18 -2.78 -11.62
CA ASP A 80 -11.59 -4.18 -11.38
C ASP A 80 -10.46 -5.05 -10.78
N THR A 81 -9.50 -4.42 -10.08
CA THR A 81 -8.41 -5.13 -9.39
C THR A 81 -8.53 -5.02 -7.88
N THR A 82 -7.97 -6.00 -7.19
CA THR A 82 -7.93 -6.04 -5.73
C THR A 82 -6.64 -5.41 -5.21
N LEU A 83 -6.77 -4.52 -4.22
CA LEU A 83 -5.63 -3.96 -3.50
C LEU A 83 -5.66 -4.43 -2.05
N SER A 84 -4.59 -5.09 -1.62
CA SER A 84 -4.41 -5.58 -0.25
C SER A 84 -3.19 -4.94 0.39
N ILE A 85 -3.24 -4.70 1.70
CA ILE A 85 -2.10 -4.15 2.46
C ILE A 85 -1.52 -5.24 3.35
N VAL A 86 -0.20 -5.34 3.38
CA VAL A 86 0.54 -6.32 4.19
C VAL A 86 1.69 -5.69 4.96
N GLY A 87 2.17 -6.39 5.99
CA GLY A 87 3.40 -6.01 6.67
C GLY A 87 3.28 -4.81 7.61
N LEU A 88 2.08 -4.28 7.88
CA LEU A 88 1.91 -3.17 8.80
C LEU A 88 2.51 -3.49 10.17
N ASN A 89 3.32 -2.57 10.69
CA ASN A 89 3.82 -2.68 12.06
C ASN A 89 2.64 -2.58 13.08
N PRO A 90 2.80 -3.03 14.34
CA PRO A 90 1.71 -3.04 15.32
C PRO A 90 1.14 -1.65 15.63
N ASP A 91 1.98 -0.61 15.62
CA ASP A 91 1.59 0.77 15.92
C ASP A 91 0.71 1.35 14.80
N LEU A 92 1.15 1.22 13.55
CA LEU A 92 0.41 1.60 12.36
C LEU A 92 -0.86 0.76 12.21
N THR A 93 -0.81 -0.54 12.48
CA THR A 93 -2.01 -1.40 12.50
C THR A 93 -3.07 -0.84 13.45
N ARG A 94 -2.66 -0.35 14.63
CA ARG A 94 -3.58 0.29 15.57
C ARG A 94 -4.15 1.59 15.01
N VAL A 95 -3.32 2.45 14.42
CA VAL A 95 -3.77 3.71 13.78
C VAL A 95 -4.76 3.42 12.65
N PHE A 96 -4.47 2.44 11.80
CA PHE A 96 -5.33 2.04 10.68
C PHE A 96 -6.68 1.53 11.17
N LYS A 97 -6.70 0.71 12.21
CA LYS A 97 -7.94 0.24 12.85
C LYS A 97 -8.75 1.37 13.47
N ILE A 98 -8.08 2.32 14.14
CA ILE A 98 -8.76 3.50 14.70
C ILE A 98 -9.35 4.37 13.59
N ALA A 99 -8.63 4.53 12.49
CA ALA A 99 -9.08 5.28 11.32
C ALA A 99 -10.12 4.52 10.48
N GLY A 100 -10.38 3.25 10.78
CA GLY A 100 -11.34 2.40 10.05
C GLY A 100 -10.85 1.96 8.67
N ILE A 101 -9.54 1.99 8.42
CA ILE A 101 -8.96 1.55 7.14
C ILE A 101 -9.15 0.06 6.94
N ASP A 102 -9.11 -0.73 8.01
CA ASP A 102 -9.28 -2.18 7.95
C ASP A 102 -10.70 -2.60 7.51
N LEU A 103 -11.67 -1.69 7.58
CA LEU A 103 -13.03 -1.90 7.09
C LEU A 103 -13.16 -1.69 5.57
N VAL A 104 -12.20 -0.97 4.97
CA VAL A 104 -12.21 -0.61 3.55
C VAL A 104 -11.19 -1.46 2.79
N ILE A 105 -9.98 -1.57 3.32
CA ILE A 105 -8.85 -2.25 2.69
C ILE A 105 -8.54 -3.51 3.49
N PRO A 106 -8.49 -4.69 2.85
CA PRO A 106 -8.10 -5.92 3.54
C PRO A 106 -6.64 -5.83 3.98
N LEU A 107 -6.44 -5.93 5.30
CA LEU A 107 -5.13 -5.97 5.95
C LEU A 107 -4.74 -7.43 6.18
N HIS A 108 -3.60 -7.84 5.64
CA HIS A 108 -3.02 -9.17 5.84
C HIS A 108 -1.65 -9.06 6.51
N THR A 109 -1.17 -10.20 7.01
CA THR A 109 0.11 -10.22 7.72
C THR A 109 1.27 -10.34 6.73
N THR A 110 1.10 -11.12 5.67
CA THR A 110 2.16 -11.45 4.72
C THR A 110 1.68 -11.38 3.28
N VAL A 111 2.62 -11.12 2.36
CA VAL A 111 2.40 -11.16 0.91
C VAL A 111 1.91 -12.55 0.48
N ASP A 112 2.51 -13.62 0.99
CA ASP A 112 2.14 -15.00 0.65
C ASP A 112 0.67 -15.34 0.97
N GLU A 113 0.16 -14.88 2.11
CA GLU A 113 -1.25 -15.10 2.49
C GLU A 113 -2.22 -14.51 1.47
N VAL A 114 -1.89 -13.35 0.90
CA VAL A 114 -2.72 -12.72 -0.13
C VAL A 114 -2.62 -13.49 -1.44
N LEU A 115 -1.42 -13.90 -1.81
CA LEU A 115 -1.15 -14.62 -3.05
C LEU A 115 -1.86 -15.98 -3.10
N ASP A 116 -1.85 -16.70 -1.98
CA ASP A 116 -2.55 -17.97 -1.84
C ASP A 116 -4.07 -17.81 -2.00
N ARG A 117 -4.64 -16.66 -1.60
CA ARG A 117 -6.08 -16.36 -1.76
C ARG A 117 -6.45 -15.94 -3.18
N THR A 118 -5.55 -15.28 -3.89
CA THR A 118 -5.81 -14.85 -5.29
C THR A 118 -5.78 -16.01 -6.29
N GLN A 119 -5.25 -17.18 -5.90
CA GLN A 119 -5.22 -18.39 -6.73
C GLN A 119 -6.37 -19.38 -6.46
N ALA A 120 -7.29 -19.05 -5.54
CA ALA A 120 -8.36 -19.95 -5.09
C ALA A 120 -9.69 -19.78 -5.85
#